data_AF-A0A9E4DH94-F1
#
_entry.id   AF-A0A9E4DH94-F1
#
_cell.length_a   1.000
_cell.length_b   1.000
_cell.length_c   1.000
_cell.angle_alpha   90.00
_cell.angle_beta   90.00
_cell.angle_gamma   90.00
#
_symmetry.space_group_name_H-M   'P 1'
#
loop_
_entity.id
_entity.type
_entity.pdbx_description
1 polymer ?
#
loop_
_entity_poly.entity_id
_entity_poly.type
_entity_poly.pdbx_seq_one_letter_code
_entity_poly.pdbx_strand_id
1 'polypeptide(L)'
;MSDETDKDATDQEALAAEWGTGDDAEDRGRSTGRDLDQDEIDGLIGAGGDGEGVERRGLLSLVNRRGVTYERLPMLEVVLDRLERMLTTSARHFTAENVDVGLETIGAQRFGDYLDSVPLPAMISVFRAVEWDDFGLVAVDGPLIYAIVDVLLGGRRGAGGSRVEGRPYTTIETALIERLVRLLLRDLAQAFTPVAPVEFRFERMETNPRFAAITRPNNACVVFRLRLEMERRGGCVTFVLPYATLEPARDRLLQGFMGEKFGR
;
A
#
# COMPACT_ATOMS: atom_id res chain seq x y z
N MET A 1 -65.23 -20.43 86.22
CA MET A 1 -65.34 -19.77 84.91
C MET A 1 -64.31 -18.67 84.95
N SER A 2 -63.19 -18.90 84.28
CA SER A 2 -62.05 -18.00 84.23
C SER A 2 -61.69 -17.89 82.77
N ASP A 3 -61.57 -16.67 82.26
CA ASP A 3 -60.93 -16.43 80.98
C ASP A 3 -60.03 -15.20 81.11
N GLU A 4 -58.83 -15.33 80.57
CA GLU A 4 -57.67 -14.47 80.75
C GLU A 4 -57.02 -14.23 79.38
N THR A 5 -56.74 -12.95 79.09
CA THR A 5 -55.61 -12.41 78.29
C THR A 5 -55.29 -12.84 76.84
N ASP A 6 -55.49 -11.88 75.92
CA ASP A 6 -54.52 -11.09 75.11
C ASP A 6 -53.34 -11.77 74.33
N LYS A 7 -53.26 -11.57 72.99
CA LYS A 7 -52.20 -10.81 72.23
C LYS A 7 -52.00 -11.16 70.73
N ASP A 8 -51.61 -10.10 70.00
CA ASP A 8 -50.60 -9.96 68.91
C ASP A 8 -50.87 -10.20 67.39
N ALA A 9 -50.59 -9.11 66.63
CA ALA A 9 -49.55 -8.91 65.58
C ALA A 9 -49.72 -9.30 64.07
N THR A 10 -49.44 -8.26 63.24
CA THR A 10 -48.73 -8.17 61.92
C THR A 10 -49.31 -8.61 60.55
N ASP A 11 -48.94 -7.78 59.54
CA ASP A 11 -48.58 -8.06 58.13
C ASP A 11 -49.41 -7.51 56.93
N GLN A 12 -48.74 -6.59 56.21
CA GLN A 12 -48.42 -6.52 54.76
C GLN A 12 -49.47 -6.41 53.62
N GLU A 13 -49.18 -5.42 52.74
CA GLU A 13 -49.30 -5.34 51.27
C GLU A 13 -50.67 -5.32 50.54
N ALA A 14 -50.93 -4.21 49.82
CA ALA A 14 -51.47 -4.13 48.43
C ALA A 14 -51.65 -2.63 48.04
N LEU A 15 -50.86 -2.08 47.11
CA LEU A 15 -51.08 -2.00 45.65
C LEU A 15 -52.26 -1.10 45.17
N ALA A 16 -51.89 -0.11 44.34
CA ALA A 16 -52.59 0.41 43.14
C ALA A 16 -53.14 1.87 43.16
N ALA A 17 -52.58 2.66 42.22
CA ALA A 17 -53.24 3.60 41.28
C ALA A 17 -53.90 4.87 41.87
N GLU A 18 -54.02 6.05 41.27
CA GLU A 18 -53.80 6.62 39.93
C GLU A 18 -54.00 8.16 40.07
N TRP A 19 -53.18 8.96 39.37
CA TRP A 19 -53.35 10.33 38.85
C TRP A 19 -53.97 11.52 39.64
N GLY A 20 -53.34 12.70 39.46
CA GLY A 20 -53.95 14.03 39.65
C GLY A 20 -52.92 15.12 39.99
N THR A 21 -52.23 15.70 39.00
CA THR A 21 -52.34 17.10 38.53
C THR A 21 -52.07 18.20 39.56
N GLY A 22 -51.11 19.09 39.26
CA GLY A 22 -50.98 20.38 39.95
C GLY A 22 -49.59 20.99 39.79
N ASP A 23 -49.46 21.84 38.79
CA ASP A 23 -48.35 22.75 38.49
C ASP A 23 -48.09 23.70 39.68
N ASP A 24 -46.81 23.97 40.01
CA ASP A 24 -46.34 25.25 40.57
C ASP A 24 -44.82 25.25 40.85
N ALA A 25 -44.18 26.31 40.31
CA ALA A 25 -43.09 27.10 40.89
C ALA A 25 -41.61 26.58 40.94
N GLU A 26 -40.76 27.43 40.33
CA GLU A 26 -39.51 27.99 40.88
C GLU A 26 -38.17 27.21 40.88
N ASP A 27 -37.23 27.84 40.15
CA ASP A 27 -35.87 28.23 40.58
C ASP A 27 -34.74 27.17 40.70
N ARG A 28 -33.57 27.65 40.27
CA ARG A 28 -32.19 27.24 40.56
C ARG A 28 -31.52 26.22 39.64
N GLY A 29 -30.52 26.77 38.96
CA GLY A 29 -29.51 26.05 38.19
C GLY A 29 -28.85 24.95 38.99
N ARG A 30 -28.59 23.85 38.29
CA ARG A 30 -27.87 22.70 38.82
C ARG A 30 -26.77 22.34 37.83
N SER A 31 -25.56 22.69 38.23
CA SER A 31 -24.31 22.10 37.75
C SER A 31 -24.40 20.59 37.87
N THR A 32 -24.31 19.88 36.75
CA THR A 32 -23.85 18.50 36.75
C THR A 32 -22.34 18.52 36.51
N GLY A 33 -21.59 18.48 37.61
CA GLY A 33 -20.22 17.99 37.57
C GLY A 33 -20.28 16.55 37.07
N ARG A 34 -19.76 16.34 35.86
CA ARG A 34 -19.49 15.01 35.34
C ARG A 34 -18.11 14.67 35.88
N ASP A 35 -18.03 13.70 36.78
CA ASP A 35 -16.75 13.14 37.19
C ASP A 35 -16.18 12.42 35.97
N LEU A 36 -15.13 12.98 35.40
CA LEU A 36 -14.47 12.47 34.20
C LEU A 36 -13.69 11.21 34.58
N ASP A 37 -13.85 10.16 33.78
CA ASP A 37 -13.08 8.92 33.95
C ASP A 37 -11.60 9.17 33.59
N GLN A 38 -10.70 8.35 34.14
CA GLN A 38 -9.26 8.53 34.00
C GLN A 38 -8.81 8.55 32.52
N ASP A 39 -9.54 7.86 31.63
CA ASP A 39 -9.32 7.85 30.18
C ASP A 39 -9.78 9.16 29.48
N GLU A 40 -10.81 9.84 29.99
CA GLU A 40 -11.23 11.17 29.50
C GLU A 40 -10.29 12.27 30.00
N ILE A 41 -9.74 12.11 31.21
CA ILE A 41 -8.70 12.99 31.76
C ILE A 41 -7.41 12.84 30.93
N ASP A 42 -7.03 11.61 30.56
CA ASP A 42 -5.86 11.36 29.71
C ASP A 42 -6.06 11.88 28.28
N GLY A 43 -7.29 11.81 27.74
CA GLY A 43 -7.65 12.43 26.46
C GLY A 43 -7.61 13.97 26.48
N LEU A 44 -7.89 14.58 27.63
CA LEU A 44 -7.89 16.04 27.80
C LEU A 44 -6.51 16.60 28.18
N ILE A 45 -5.67 15.82 28.86
CA ILE A 45 -4.30 16.18 29.28
C ILE A 45 -3.25 15.83 28.20
N GLY A 46 -3.55 14.92 27.27
CA GLY A 46 -2.74 14.68 26.07
C GLY A 46 -2.71 15.84 25.05
N ALA A 47 -3.51 16.89 25.28
CA ALA A 47 -3.57 18.10 24.45
C ALA A 47 -2.79 19.30 25.03
N GLY A 48 -1.91 19.07 26.01
CA GLY A 48 -1.18 20.14 26.70
C GLY A 48 0.22 19.73 27.18
N GLY A 49 1.13 19.40 26.26
CA GLY A 49 2.54 19.19 26.57
C GLY A 49 3.37 18.82 25.34
N ASP A 50 4.45 19.57 25.10
CA ASP A 50 5.44 19.44 24.03
C ASP A 50 5.02 19.90 22.62
N GLY A 51 4.72 21.21 22.55
CA GLY A 51 4.65 22.04 21.33
C GLY A 51 5.99 22.21 20.61
N GLU A 52 6.71 21.11 20.41
CA GLU A 52 8.00 21.07 19.73
C GLU A 52 8.09 19.86 18.75
N GLY A 53 7.13 18.93 18.80
CA GLY A 53 7.09 17.76 17.91
C GLY A 53 6.20 17.91 16.67
N VAL A 54 5.17 18.76 16.72
CA VAL A 54 4.17 18.89 15.63
C VAL A 54 4.61 19.89 14.58
N GLU A 55 5.21 21.03 14.98
CA GLU A 55 5.85 21.96 14.03
C GLU A 55 7.05 21.31 13.35
N ARG A 56 7.85 20.49 14.05
CA ARG A 56 8.93 19.73 13.39
C ARG A 56 8.38 18.72 12.40
N ARG A 57 7.21 18.09 12.62
CA ARG A 57 6.57 17.19 11.65
C ARG A 57 6.00 17.94 10.44
N GLY A 58 5.41 19.11 10.67
CA GLY A 58 4.92 20.01 9.61
C GLY A 58 6.06 20.62 8.79
N LEU A 59 7.09 21.14 9.44
CA LEU A 59 8.29 21.70 8.82
C LEU A 59 9.16 20.61 8.17
N LEU A 60 9.28 19.41 8.77
CA LEU A 60 9.86 18.25 8.06
C LEU A 60 9.00 17.86 6.87
N SER A 61 7.67 17.90 6.94
CA SER A 61 6.82 17.59 5.77
C SER A 61 7.00 18.60 4.63
N LEU A 62 7.34 19.86 4.95
CA LEU A 62 7.64 20.90 3.96
C LEU A 62 9.09 20.81 3.44
N VAL A 63 10.04 20.36 4.26
CA VAL A 63 11.43 20.09 3.85
C VAL A 63 11.53 18.79 3.03
N ASN A 64 10.74 17.76 3.37
CA ASN A 64 10.67 16.49 2.65
C ASN A 64 9.84 16.59 1.35
N ARG A 65 9.06 17.67 1.17
CA ARG A 65 8.37 18.00 -0.10
C ARG A 65 9.24 18.70 -1.14
N ARG A 66 10.53 18.92 -0.88
CA ARG A 66 11.47 19.14 -2.00
C ARG A 66 11.58 17.83 -2.75
N GLY A 67 10.65 17.62 -3.68
CA GLY A 67 10.66 16.52 -4.64
C GLY A 67 12.07 16.39 -5.16
N VAL A 68 12.65 15.20 -5.04
CA VAL A 68 14.07 15.07 -5.32
C VAL A 68 14.24 15.21 -6.82
N THR A 69 14.71 16.39 -7.24
CA THR A 69 14.90 16.74 -8.65
C THR A 69 16.19 16.05 -9.09
N TYR A 70 16.09 14.76 -9.37
CA TYR A 70 17.18 14.02 -9.99
C TYR A 70 17.17 14.21 -11.51
N GLU A 71 18.32 13.96 -12.11
CA GLU A 71 18.55 14.03 -13.54
C GLU A 71 17.59 13.07 -14.27
N ARG A 72 16.89 13.57 -15.29
CA ARG A 72 16.06 12.72 -16.16
C ARG A 72 16.97 11.73 -16.88
N LEU A 73 16.50 10.51 -17.05
CA LEU A 73 17.21 9.44 -17.77
C LEU A 73 16.47 9.16 -19.09
N PRO A 74 16.75 9.87 -20.19
CA PRO A 74 15.99 9.75 -21.43
C PRO A 74 16.02 8.33 -22.01
N MET A 75 17.17 7.66 -21.90
CA MET A 75 17.29 6.29 -22.40
C MET A 75 16.55 5.29 -21.52
N LEU A 76 16.30 5.61 -20.24
CA LEU A 76 15.43 4.77 -19.43
C LEU A 76 14.00 4.83 -19.95
N GLU A 77 13.50 5.99 -20.34
CA GLU A 77 12.16 6.11 -20.96
C GLU A 77 12.06 5.27 -22.24
N VAL A 78 13.10 5.27 -23.09
CA VAL A 78 13.17 4.40 -24.26
C VAL A 78 13.15 2.91 -23.89
N VAL A 79 13.85 2.53 -22.82
CA VAL A 79 13.82 1.16 -22.29
C VAL A 79 12.42 0.80 -21.79
N LEU A 80 11.73 1.73 -21.11
CA LEU A 80 10.37 1.48 -20.62
C LEU A 80 9.34 1.39 -21.75
N ASP A 81 9.45 2.21 -22.79
CA ASP A 81 8.60 2.09 -24.00
C ASP A 81 8.78 0.72 -24.67
N ARG A 82 10.04 0.25 -24.72
CA ARG A 82 10.33 -1.10 -25.22
C ARG A 82 9.75 -2.17 -24.30
N LEU A 83 9.91 -2.01 -22.99
CA LEU A 83 9.37 -2.92 -21.98
C LEU A 83 7.85 -3.05 -22.10
N GLU A 84 7.13 -1.93 -22.24
CA GLU A 84 5.67 -1.91 -22.42
C GLU A 84 5.23 -2.81 -23.57
N ARG A 85 5.84 -2.63 -24.75
CA ARG A 85 5.53 -3.41 -25.96
C ARG A 85 5.79 -4.91 -25.78
N MET A 86 6.89 -5.25 -25.11
CA MET A 86 7.27 -6.63 -24.84
C MET A 86 6.33 -7.29 -23.82
N LEU A 87 6.02 -6.57 -22.75
CA LEU A 87 5.12 -7.00 -21.69
C LEU A 87 3.70 -7.24 -22.19
N THR A 88 3.17 -6.38 -23.06
CA THR A 88 1.84 -6.60 -23.68
C THR A 88 1.77 -7.97 -24.36
N THR A 89 2.82 -8.35 -25.08
CA THR A 89 2.88 -9.66 -25.75
C THR A 89 3.03 -10.81 -24.75
N SER A 90 3.95 -10.68 -23.80
CA SER A 90 4.25 -11.76 -22.86
C SER A 90 3.15 -11.97 -21.82
N ALA A 91 2.52 -10.90 -21.34
CA ALA A 91 1.39 -10.93 -20.42
C ALA A 91 0.17 -11.60 -21.07
N ARG A 92 -0.07 -11.34 -22.37
CA ARG A 92 -1.10 -12.04 -23.15
C ARG A 92 -0.84 -13.54 -23.24
N HIS A 93 0.40 -13.97 -23.45
CA HIS A 93 0.74 -15.39 -23.43
C HIS A 93 0.63 -16.02 -22.03
N PHE A 94 0.96 -15.26 -20.99
CA PHE A 94 0.89 -15.71 -19.60
C PHE A 94 -0.54 -15.89 -19.10
N THR A 95 -1.42 -14.95 -19.44
CA THR A 95 -2.82 -14.91 -19.01
C THR A 95 -3.77 -15.64 -19.96
N ALA A 96 -3.37 -15.86 -21.21
CA ALA A 96 -4.24 -16.32 -22.29
C ALA A 96 -5.44 -15.38 -22.58
N GLU A 97 -5.35 -14.11 -22.16
CA GLU A 97 -6.34 -13.07 -22.40
C GLU A 97 -5.67 -11.83 -23.03
N ASN A 98 -6.47 -10.93 -23.62
CA ASN A 98 -5.93 -9.66 -24.11
C ASN A 98 -5.57 -8.78 -22.90
N VAL A 99 -4.29 -8.42 -22.81
CA VAL A 99 -3.75 -7.54 -21.76
C VAL A 99 -3.18 -6.31 -22.42
N ASP A 100 -3.61 -5.14 -21.99
CA ASP A 100 -3.02 -3.86 -22.36
C ASP A 100 -2.09 -3.40 -21.23
N VAL A 101 -0.85 -3.08 -21.59
CA VAL A 101 0.16 -2.59 -20.65
C VAL A 101 0.50 -1.15 -21.03
N GLY A 102 0.59 -0.27 -20.03
CA GLY A 102 0.94 1.14 -20.23
C GLY A 102 1.81 1.69 -19.11
N LEU A 103 2.77 2.55 -19.44
CA LEU A 103 3.51 3.34 -18.46
C LEU A 103 2.60 4.41 -17.82
N GLU A 104 2.31 4.29 -16.52
CA GLU A 104 1.47 5.24 -15.79
C GLU A 104 2.28 6.42 -15.25
N THR A 105 3.39 6.13 -14.56
CA THR A 105 4.28 7.17 -14.02
C THR A 105 5.73 6.71 -14.07
N ILE A 106 6.63 7.67 -14.21
CA ILE A 106 8.06 7.54 -13.97
C ILE A 106 8.51 8.75 -13.18
N GLY A 107 9.31 8.54 -12.13
CA GLY A 107 9.84 9.62 -11.32
C GLY A 107 10.93 9.16 -10.39
N ALA A 108 11.52 10.12 -9.67
CA ALA A 108 12.49 9.85 -8.63
C ALA A 108 11.87 10.16 -7.25
N GLN A 109 12.10 9.28 -6.29
CA GLN A 109 11.69 9.48 -4.90
C GLN A 109 12.66 8.80 -3.94
N ARG A 110 12.60 9.12 -2.65
CA ARG A 110 13.41 8.42 -1.65
C ARG A 110 12.86 7.02 -1.43
N PHE A 111 13.75 6.08 -1.12
CA PHE A 111 13.39 4.69 -0.88
C PHE A 111 12.42 4.52 0.29
N GLY A 112 12.65 5.25 1.39
CA GLY A 112 11.78 5.25 2.57
C GLY A 112 10.37 5.75 2.24
N ASP A 113 10.28 6.90 1.56
CA ASP A 113 9.01 7.49 1.13
C ASP A 113 8.22 6.54 0.23
N TYR A 114 8.91 5.78 -0.65
CA TYR A 114 8.27 4.74 -1.43
C TYR A 114 7.71 3.63 -0.54
N LEU A 115 8.51 3.03 0.34
CA LEU A 115 8.07 1.93 1.20
C LEU A 115 6.87 2.31 2.06
N ASP A 116 6.83 3.55 2.55
CA ASP A 116 5.73 4.09 3.36
C ASP A 116 4.47 4.38 2.53
N SER A 117 4.60 4.56 1.22
CA SER A 117 3.48 4.83 0.29
C SER A 117 2.88 3.58 -0.36
N VAL A 118 3.43 2.38 -0.11
CA VAL A 118 2.91 1.14 -0.68
C VAL A 118 1.51 0.84 -0.11
N PRO A 119 0.46 0.77 -0.94
CA PRO A 119 -0.87 0.41 -0.48
C PRO A 119 -0.89 -1.07 -0.07
N LEU A 120 -1.36 -1.36 1.14
CA LEU A 120 -1.58 -2.73 1.60
C LEU A 120 -3.03 -3.15 1.27
N PRO A 121 -3.25 -4.38 0.78
CA PRO A 121 -2.29 -5.47 0.60
C PRO A 121 -1.51 -5.37 -0.73
N ALA A 122 -0.20 -5.66 -0.68
CA ALA A 122 0.68 -5.77 -1.85
C ALA A 122 1.65 -6.94 -1.67
N MET A 123 2.20 -7.44 -2.78
CA MET A 123 3.34 -8.35 -2.77
C MET A 123 4.55 -7.63 -3.33
N ILE A 124 5.63 -7.60 -2.56
CA ILE A 124 6.87 -6.91 -2.89
C ILE A 124 7.95 -7.95 -3.11
N SER A 125 8.49 -8.01 -4.31
CA SER A 125 9.56 -8.92 -4.68
C SER A 125 10.88 -8.18 -4.76
N VAL A 126 11.90 -8.77 -4.15
CA VAL A 126 13.30 -8.35 -4.30
C VAL A 126 13.90 -9.12 -5.46
N PHE A 127 14.61 -8.42 -6.33
CA PHE A 127 15.39 -9.03 -7.39
C PHE A 127 16.82 -8.51 -7.38
N ARG A 128 17.74 -9.31 -7.91
CA ARG A 128 19.15 -9.00 -8.08
C ARG A 128 19.43 -8.66 -9.54
N ALA A 129 20.10 -7.54 -9.79
CA ALA A 129 20.71 -7.22 -11.07
C ALA A 129 22.11 -7.84 -11.09
N VAL A 130 22.30 -8.94 -11.83
CA VAL A 130 23.48 -9.81 -11.68
C VAL A 130 24.78 -9.08 -12.03
N GLU A 131 24.81 -8.37 -13.15
CA GLU A 131 25.98 -7.67 -13.68
C GLU A 131 26.26 -6.36 -12.95
N TRP A 132 25.25 -5.79 -12.29
CA TRP A 132 25.38 -4.54 -11.53
C TRP A 132 25.64 -4.78 -10.04
N ASP A 133 25.58 -6.04 -9.62
CA ASP A 133 25.85 -6.51 -8.26
C ASP A 133 25.02 -5.80 -7.17
N ASP A 134 23.76 -5.46 -7.50
CA ASP A 134 22.87 -4.74 -6.59
C ASP A 134 21.41 -5.21 -6.76
N PHE A 135 20.50 -4.67 -5.94
CA PHE A 135 19.12 -5.12 -5.84
C PHE A 135 18.11 -4.06 -6.30
N GLY A 136 16.93 -4.53 -6.73
CA GLY A 136 15.76 -3.71 -6.99
C GLY A 136 14.50 -4.33 -6.40
N LEU A 137 13.39 -3.58 -6.43
CA LEU A 137 12.07 -4.06 -6.02
C LEU A 137 11.06 -4.05 -7.16
N VAL A 138 10.16 -5.03 -7.12
CA VAL A 138 8.92 -5.05 -7.89
C VAL A 138 7.76 -5.20 -6.91
N ALA A 139 6.87 -4.21 -6.81
CA ALA A 139 5.65 -4.32 -6.03
C ALA A 139 4.45 -4.51 -6.94
N VAL A 140 3.64 -5.52 -6.65
CA VAL A 140 2.38 -5.81 -7.32
C VAL A 140 1.25 -5.43 -6.39
N ASP A 141 0.32 -4.59 -6.86
CA ASP A 141 -0.81 -4.15 -6.06
C ASP A 141 -1.87 -5.25 -5.89
N GLY A 142 -2.71 -5.10 -4.85
CA GLY A 142 -3.81 -6.02 -4.58
C GLY A 142 -4.71 -6.28 -5.80
N PRO A 143 -5.23 -5.25 -6.50
CA PRO A 143 -6.06 -5.42 -7.69
C PRO A 143 -5.44 -6.31 -8.77
N LEU A 144 -4.17 -6.10 -9.11
CA LEU A 144 -3.48 -6.91 -10.11
C LEU A 144 -3.28 -8.35 -9.62
N ILE A 145 -2.98 -8.55 -8.33
CA ILE A 145 -2.85 -9.89 -7.76
C ILE A 145 -4.16 -10.69 -7.92
N TYR A 146 -5.30 -10.09 -7.58
CA TYR A 146 -6.59 -10.77 -7.75
C TYR A 146 -6.88 -11.05 -9.21
N ALA A 147 -6.62 -10.07 -10.08
CA ALA A 147 -6.87 -10.24 -11.50
C ALA A 147 -6.07 -11.44 -12.03
N ILE A 148 -4.79 -11.55 -11.72
CA ILE A 148 -3.92 -12.65 -12.17
C ILE A 148 -4.35 -14.00 -11.60
N VAL A 149 -4.68 -14.08 -10.32
CA VAL A 149 -5.15 -15.32 -9.68
C VAL A 149 -6.45 -15.78 -10.34
N ASP A 150 -7.39 -14.86 -10.56
CA ASP A 150 -8.68 -15.15 -11.17
C ASP A 150 -8.54 -15.58 -12.63
N VAL A 151 -7.63 -14.97 -13.42
CA VAL A 151 -7.38 -15.42 -14.81
C VAL A 151 -6.84 -16.85 -14.80
N LEU A 152 -5.78 -17.09 -14.03
CA LEU A 152 -5.00 -18.33 -14.13
C LEU A 152 -5.72 -19.53 -13.51
N LEU A 153 -6.64 -19.30 -12.58
CA LEU A 153 -7.47 -20.36 -11.98
C LEU A 153 -8.81 -20.56 -12.71
N GLY A 154 -9.02 -19.88 -13.84
CA GLY A 154 -10.22 -20.06 -14.67
C GLY A 154 -11.50 -19.45 -14.06
N GLY A 155 -11.35 -18.33 -13.36
CA GLY A 155 -12.46 -17.54 -12.84
C GLY A 155 -13.48 -17.20 -13.93
N ARG A 156 -14.76 -17.20 -13.56
CA ARG A 156 -15.83 -16.79 -14.49
C ARG A 156 -15.65 -15.31 -14.81
N ARG A 157 -15.64 -14.95 -16.10
CA ARG A 157 -15.63 -13.56 -16.57
C ARG A 157 -16.68 -12.74 -15.82
N GLY A 158 -16.24 -11.80 -14.97
CA GLY A 158 -17.12 -10.89 -14.23
C GLY A 158 -17.54 -11.32 -12.81
N ALA A 159 -17.06 -12.45 -12.29
CA ALA A 159 -17.21 -12.76 -10.87
C ALA A 159 -16.11 -12.03 -10.08
N GLY A 160 -16.30 -10.72 -9.87
CA GLY A 160 -15.43 -9.91 -9.02
C GLY A 160 -15.47 -10.40 -7.58
N GLY A 161 -14.65 -11.39 -7.25
CA GLY A 161 -14.40 -11.81 -5.88
C GLY A 161 -13.60 -10.71 -5.18
N SER A 162 -14.29 -9.74 -4.57
CA SER A 162 -13.65 -8.87 -3.59
C SER A 162 -13.07 -9.76 -2.49
N ARG A 163 -11.77 -9.63 -2.21
CA ARG A 163 -11.17 -10.33 -1.08
C ARG A 163 -11.84 -9.85 0.20
N VAL A 164 -12.01 -10.78 1.14
CA VAL A 164 -12.22 -10.42 2.54
C VAL A 164 -10.96 -9.73 3.05
N GLU A 165 -11.00 -8.40 3.14
CA GLU A 165 -9.91 -7.56 3.63
C GLU A 165 -9.26 -8.18 4.88
N GLY A 166 -7.93 -8.20 4.92
CA GLY A 166 -7.16 -8.70 6.07
C GLY A 166 -6.76 -10.19 6.04
N ARG A 167 -7.24 -11.01 5.08
CA ARG A 167 -6.71 -12.39 4.93
C ARG A 167 -5.24 -12.32 4.46
N PRO A 168 -4.30 -13.16 4.93
CA PRO A 168 -2.97 -13.32 4.31
C PRO A 168 -3.06 -14.03 2.94
N TYR A 169 -2.07 -13.82 2.06
CA TYR A 169 -2.03 -14.52 0.76
C TYR A 169 -1.73 -16.01 0.93
N THR A 170 -2.34 -16.83 0.08
CA THR A 170 -2.10 -18.27 0.06
C THR A 170 -0.82 -18.62 -0.71
N THR A 171 -0.26 -19.81 -0.46
CA THR A 171 0.93 -20.30 -1.18
C THR A 171 0.69 -20.38 -2.69
N ILE A 172 -0.53 -20.70 -3.13
CA ILE A 172 -0.89 -20.75 -4.56
C ILE A 172 -0.85 -19.34 -5.15
N GLU A 173 -1.45 -18.35 -4.48
CA GLU A 173 -1.42 -16.94 -4.91
C GLU A 173 0.02 -16.44 -5.01
N THR A 174 0.84 -16.66 -3.98
CA THR A 174 2.26 -16.28 -3.97
C THR A 174 3.02 -16.93 -5.13
N ALA A 175 2.82 -18.22 -5.40
CA ALA A 175 3.50 -18.91 -6.50
C ALA A 175 3.08 -18.38 -7.89
N LEU A 176 1.82 -17.99 -8.07
CA LEU A 176 1.35 -17.38 -9.33
C LEU A 176 1.97 -15.99 -9.54
N ILE A 177 2.05 -15.18 -8.48
CA ILE A 177 2.67 -13.86 -8.56
C ILE A 177 4.19 -13.95 -8.73
N GLU A 178 4.85 -14.94 -8.15
CA GLU A 178 6.28 -15.17 -8.41
C GLU A 178 6.53 -15.45 -9.90
N ARG A 179 5.68 -16.28 -10.53
CA ARG A 179 5.77 -16.55 -11.97
C ARG A 179 5.57 -15.28 -12.81
N LEU A 180 4.62 -14.42 -12.42
CA LEU A 180 4.44 -13.12 -13.05
C LEU A 180 5.69 -12.24 -12.87
N VAL A 181 6.23 -12.12 -11.66
CA VAL A 181 7.43 -11.32 -11.41
C VAL A 181 8.61 -11.82 -12.23
N ARG A 182 8.84 -13.13 -12.33
CA ARG A 182 9.89 -13.68 -13.20
C ARG A 182 9.70 -13.32 -14.68
N LEU A 183 8.46 -13.30 -15.17
CA LEU A 183 8.12 -12.84 -16.52
C LEU A 183 8.51 -11.36 -16.70
N LEU A 184 8.09 -10.52 -15.75
CA LEU A 184 8.37 -9.09 -15.75
C LEU A 184 9.87 -8.79 -15.76
N LEU A 185 10.65 -9.49 -14.92
CA LEU A 185 12.10 -9.32 -14.83
C LEU A 185 12.83 -9.76 -16.09
N ARG A 186 12.38 -10.85 -16.73
CA ARG A 186 12.95 -11.31 -18.00
C ARG A 186 12.74 -10.27 -19.10
N ASP A 187 11.55 -9.71 -19.20
CA ASP A 187 11.25 -8.73 -20.24
C ASP A 187 11.96 -7.39 -19.96
N LEU A 188 12.13 -7.02 -18.68
CA LEU A 188 12.98 -5.89 -18.26
C LEU A 188 14.43 -6.07 -18.72
N ALA A 189 15.03 -7.26 -18.51
CA ALA A 189 16.38 -7.57 -18.98
C ALA A 189 16.50 -7.43 -20.51
N GLN A 190 15.51 -7.95 -21.25
CA GLN A 190 15.49 -7.83 -22.71
C GLN A 190 15.27 -6.39 -23.19
N ALA A 191 14.55 -5.57 -22.42
CA ALA A 191 14.37 -4.15 -22.71
C ALA A 191 15.66 -3.35 -22.50
N PHE A 192 16.46 -3.70 -21.49
CA PHE A 192 17.75 -3.07 -21.21
C PHE A 192 18.88 -3.43 -22.18
N THR A 193 18.73 -4.53 -22.95
CA THR A 193 19.78 -5.06 -23.85
C THR A 193 20.47 -4.02 -24.75
N PRO A 194 19.77 -3.04 -25.38
CA PRO A 194 20.41 -2.02 -26.21
C PRO A 194 21.29 -1.02 -25.44
N VAL A 195 21.05 -0.85 -24.14
CA VAL A 195 21.75 0.10 -23.28
C VAL A 195 22.85 -0.63 -22.51
N ALA A 196 22.47 -1.63 -21.72
CA ALA A 196 23.40 -2.44 -20.95
C ALA A 196 22.82 -3.85 -20.79
N PRO A 197 23.53 -4.90 -21.23
CA PRO A 197 23.09 -6.26 -20.95
C PRO A 197 23.12 -6.49 -19.44
N VAL A 198 21.99 -6.90 -18.89
CA VAL A 198 21.82 -7.21 -17.46
C VAL A 198 20.75 -8.29 -17.30
N GLU A 199 21.00 -9.25 -16.43
CA GLU A 199 20.04 -10.26 -15.99
C GLU A 199 19.43 -9.84 -14.64
N PHE A 200 18.10 -9.85 -14.57
CA PHE A 200 17.37 -9.62 -13.33
C PHE A 200 16.83 -10.94 -12.77
N ARG A 201 17.33 -11.36 -11.61
CA ARG A 201 16.95 -12.62 -10.95
C ARG A 201 16.06 -12.37 -9.75
N PHE A 202 14.93 -13.06 -9.67
CA PHE A 202 14.09 -13.09 -8.49
C PHE A 202 14.85 -13.70 -7.30
N GLU A 203 14.80 -13.03 -6.15
CA GLU A 203 15.46 -13.49 -4.91
C GLU A 203 14.43 -13.95 -3.87
N ARG A 204 13.50 -13.06 -3.51
CA ARG A 204 12.48 -13.33 -2.49
C ARG A 204 11.26 -12.45 -2.67
N MET A 205 10.17 -12.82 -2.00
CA MET A 205 8.92 -12.08 -1.96
C MET A 205 8.47 -11.84 -0.52
N GLU A 206 8.01 -10.63 -0.26
CA GLU A 206 7.58 -10.13 1.04
C GLU A 206 6.17 -9.54 0.92
N THR A 207 5.37 -9.70 1.96
CA THR A 207 4.04 -9.07 2.05
C THR A 207 4.07 -7.75 2.84
N ASN A 208 5.14 -7.50 3.58
CA ASN A 208 5.32 -6.29 4.38
C ASN A 208 6.51 -5.47 3.84
N PRO A 209 6.31 -4.19 3.49
CA PRO A 209 7.36 -3.28 3.01
C PRO A 209 8.60 -3.25 3.91
N ARG A 210 8.44 -3.41 5.23
CA ARG A 210 9.55 -3.35 6.20
C ARG A 210 10.59 -4.46 6.00
N PHE A 211 10.20 -5.62 5.44
CA PHE A 211 11.13 -6.72 5.16
C PHE A 211 11.73 -6.67 3.75
N ALA A 212 11.21 -5.78 2.90
CA ALA A 212 11.68 -5.55 1.53
C ALA A 212 12.79 -4.48 1.44
N ALA A 213 13.37 -4.06 2.57
CA ALA A 213 14.44 -3.07 2.56
C ALA A 213 15.71 -3.62 1.88
N ILE A 214 16.12 -2.98 0.77
CA ILE A 214 17.33 -3.31 0.00
C ILE A 214 18.41 -2.24 0.09
N THR A 215 18.04 -1.03 0.49
CA THR A 215 18.95 0.12 0.58
C THR A 215 18.53 1.04 1.72
N ARG A 216 19.30 2.09 2.00
CA ARG A 216 19.00 3.04 3.08
C ARG A 216 17.75 3.88 2.72
N PRO A 217 16.84 4.18 3.67
CA PRO A 217 15.62 4.96 3.39
C PRO A 217 15.85 6.31 2.70
N ASN A 218 16.99 6.97 3.00
CA ASN A 218 17.33 8.27 2.43
C ASN A 218 17.86 8.20 1.00
N ASN A 219 18.20 7.00 0.50
CA ASN A 219 18.74 6.82 -0.84
C ASN A 219 17.64 7.08 -1.87
N ALA A 220 18.06 7.63 -3.00
CA ALA A 220 17.18 7.89 -4.11
C ALA A 220 16.94 6.65 -4.93
N CYS A 221 15.71 6.52 -5.42
CA CYS A 221 15.30 5.49 -6.35
C CYS A 221 14.58 6.11 -7.53
N VAL A 222 14.83 5.55 -8.70
CA VAL A 222 13.93 5.68 -9.84
C VAL A 222 12.77 4.73 -9.61
N VAL A 223 11.56 5.25 -9.71
CA VAL A 223 10.32 4.51 -9.55
C VAL A 223 9.47 4.70 -10.78
N PHE A 224 9.06 3.59 -11.38
CA PHE A 224 8.12 3.61 -12.49
C PHE A 224 6.99 2.63 -12.26
N ARG A 225 5.79 3.03 -12.64
CA ARG A 225 4.57 2.26 -12.49
C ARG A 225 4.03 1.90 -13.85
N LEU A 226 3.80 0.62 -14.06
CA LEU A 226 3.12 0.07 -15.23
C LEU A 226 1.72 -0.34 -14.82
N ARG A 227 0.73 0.04 -15.61
CA ARG A 227 -0.65 -0.38 -15.48
C ARG A 227 -0.90 -1.55 -16.42
N LEU A 228 -1.50 -2.61 -15.90
CA LEU A 228 -1.90 -3.79 -16.65
C LEU A 228 -3.43 -3.87 -16.59
N GLU A 229 -4.08 -3.77 -17.75
CA GLU A 229 -5.53 -3.87 -17.89
C GLU A 229 -5.89 -5.12 -18.69
N MET A 230 -6.89 -5.86 -18.21
CA MET A 230 -7.38 -7.12 -18.79
C MET A 230 -8.90 -7.06 -18.82
N GLU A 231 -9.50 -6.84 -19.98
CA GLU A 231 -10.95 -6.70 -20.24
C GLU A 231 -11.74 -5.82 -19.22
N ARG A 232 -11.97 -6.30 -17.99
CA ARG A 232 -12.71 -5.62 -16.91
C ARG A 232 -11.98 -5.59 -15.55
N ARG A 233 -10.73 -6.05 -15.49
CA ARG A 233 -9.91 -6.16 -14.28
C ARG A 233 -8.50 -5.69 -14.59
N GLY A 234 -7.72 -5.41 -13.56
CA GLY A 234 -6.36 -4.93 -13.74
C GLY A 234 -5.76 -4.40 -12.46
N GLY A 235 -4.62 -3.76 -12.60
CA GLY A 235 -3.93 -3.09 -11.52
C GLY A 235 -2.55 -2.64 -11.97
N CYS A 236 -1.72 -2.32 -11.00
CA CYS A 236 -0.42 -1.72 -11.23
C CYS A 236 0.71 -2.60 -10.71
N VAL A 237 1.79 -2.64 -11.47
CA VAL A 237 3.09 -3.07 -10.98
C VAL A 237 4.02 -1.87 -10.91
N THR A 238 4.76 -1.75 -9.81
CA THR A 238 5.70 -0.66 -9.59
C THR A 238 7.11 -1.24 -9.45
N PHE A 239 8.04 -0.73 -10.22
CA PHE A 239 9.46 -1.06 -10.10
C PHE A 239 10.18 0.04 -9.36
N VAL A 240 11.14 -0.36 -8.53
CA VAL A 240 11.99 0.55 -7.76
C VAL A 240 13.43 0.14 -7.96
N LEU A 241 14.21 1.06 -8.53
CA LEU A 241 15.62 0.90 -8.81
C LEU A 241 16.38 2.00 -8.06
N PRO A 242 17.12 1.68 -7.00
CA PRO A 242 18.06 2.62 -6.40
C PRO A 242 19.01 3.19 -7.46
N TYR A 243 19.36 4.48 -7.36
CA TYR A 243 20.32 5.07 -8.30
C TYR A 243 21.68 4.36 -8.25
N ALA A 244 22.09 3.86 -7.09
CA ALA A 244 23.31 3.07 -6.92
C ALA A 244 23.30 1.81 -7.81
N THR A 245 22.14 1.18 -7.99
CA THR A 245 21.96 -0.01 -8.84
C THR A 245 22.14 0.32 -10.31
N LEU A 246 21.81 1.54 -10.73
CA LEU A 246 21.94 2.01 -12.11
C LEU A 246 23.33 2.57 -12.42
N GLU A 247 24.21 2.72 -11.43
CA GLU A 247 25.54 3.34 -11.58
C GLU A 247 26.36 2.71 -12.72
N PRO A 248 26.43 1.37 -12.88
CA PRO A 248 27.20 0.75 -13.97
C PRO A 248 26.69 1.07 -15.38
N ALA A 249 25.41 1.46 -15.51
CA ALA A 249 24.78 1.82 -16.76
C ALA A 249 24.53 3.34 -16.90
N ARG A 250 24.92 4.14 -15.91
CA ARG A 250 24.56 5.56 -15.77
C ARG A 250 24.92 6.39 -17.01
N ASP A 251 26.14 6.28 -17.49
CA ASP A 251 26.63 7.06 -18.63
C ASP A 251 25.82 6.80 -19.90
N ARG A 252 25.33 5.57 -20.10
CA ARG A 252 24.49 5.23 -21.25
C ARG A 252 23.04 5.65 -21.04
N LEU A 253 22.56 5.63 -19.81
CA LEU A 253 21.20 6.07 -19.47
C LEU A 253 21.03 7.60 -19.59
N LEU A 254 22.11 8.35 -19.41
CA LEU A 254 22.17 9.80 -19.54
C LEU A 254 22.34 10.29 -20.98
N GLN A 255 22.76 9.43 -21.91
CA GLN A 255 22.90 9.83 -23.30
C GLN A 255 21.55 10.28 -23.84
N GLY A 256 21.42 11.58 -24.14
CA GLY A 256 20.29 12.07 -24.94
C GLY A 256 20.27 11.35 -26.28
N PHE A 257 19.09 11.01 -26.76
CA PHE A 257 18.90 10.33 -28.04
C PHE A 257 19.63 11.08 -29.16
N MET A 258 20.80 10.59 -29.56
CA MET A 258 21.55 11.11 -30.69
C MET A 258 20.97 10.44 -31.94
N GLY A 259 19.89 11.00 -32.46
CA GLY A 259 19.15 10.50 -33.64
C GLY A 259 19.91 10.52 -34.97
N GLU A 260 21.23 10.28 -35.00
CA GLU A 260 22.07 10.47 -36.19
C GLU A 260 23.10 9.37 -36.49
N LYS A 261 22.96 8.12 -36.00
CA LYS A 261 23.88 7.02 -36.41
C LYS A 261 23.26 5.68 -36.81
N PHE A 262 22.00 5.66 -37.23
CA PHE A 262 21.44 4.55 -38.01
C PHE A 262 20.72 5.13 -39.23
N GLY A 263 21.46 5.35 -40.31
CA GLY A 263 20.94 5.97 -41.53
C GLY A 263 22.00 6.07 -42.63
N ARG A 264 22.61 4.94 -42.99
CA ARG A 264 23.15 4.68 -44.33
C ARG A 264 22.91 3.23 -44.69
#